data_AF-A0A3L6SNY0-F1
#
_entry.id   AF-A0A3L6SNY0-F1
#
_cell.length_a   1.000
_cell.length_b   1.000
_cell.length_c   1.000
_cell.angle_alpha   90.00
_cell.angle_beta   90.00
_cell.angle_gamma   90.00
#
_symmetry.space_group_name_H-M   'P 1'
#
loop_
_entity.id
_entity.type
_entity.pdbx_description
1 polymer ?
#
loop_
_entity_poly.entity_id
_entity_poly.type
_entity_poly.pdbx_seq_one_letter_code
_entity_poly.pdbx_strand_id
1 'polypeptide(L)'
;MSSYPLESVTRFLSLAIKCCRDETEARPYMADIVRELETIRSMLPEGEDILSETTGSGLLTKTMSSSTTTGPLYVSSHMSGSGQVDSGIPSGTVAPR
;
A
#
# COMPACT_ATOMS: atom_id res chain seq x y z
N MET A 1 7.08 13.35 28.23
CA MET A 1 7.29 12.28 27.24
C MET A 1 6.18 11.28 27.45
N SER A 2 5.23 11.17 26.53
CA SER A 2 4.29 10.05 26.53
C SER A 2 5.11 8.76 26.44
N SER A 3 5.12 7.98 27.52
CA SER A 3 5.88 6.74 27.56
C SER A 3 5.08 5.66 26.85
N TYR A 4 5.68 5.04 25.84
CA TYR A 4 5.14 3.83 25.22
C TYR A 4 5.08 2.71 26.27
N PRO A 5 3.99 1.92 26.32
CA PRO A 5 3.94 0.73 27.15
C PRO A 5 5.11 -0.19 26.79
N LEU A 6 5.82 -0.69 27.79
CA LEU A 6 6.95 -1.60 27.60
C LEU A 6 6.54 -2.85 26.80
N GLU A 7 5.30 -3.31 26.99
CA GLU A 7 4.75 -4.45 26.26
C GLU A 7 4.66 -4.18 24.75
N SER A 8 4.19 -3.00 24.34
CA SER A 8 4.11 -2.59 22.92
C SER A 8 5.48 -2.64 22.26
N VAL A 9 6.51 -2.12 22.93
CA VAL A 9 7.90 -2.13 22.44
C VAL A 9 8.44 -3.56 22.36
N THR A 10 8.16 -4.38 23.38
CA THR A 10 8.62 -5.78 23.42
C THR A 10 8.00 -6.61 22.30
N ARG A 11 6.70 -6.45 22.07
CA ARG A 11 5.98 -7.11 20.96
C ARG A 11 6.49 -6.66 19.61
N PHE A 12 6.69 -5.35 19.42
CA PHE A 12 7.22 -4.80 18.17
C PHE A 12 8.62 -5.35 17.86
N LEU A 13 9.52 -5.35 18.84
CA LEU A 13 10.86 -5.90 18.67
C LEU A 13 10.82 -7.41 18.38
N SER A 14 9.96 -8.16 19.08
CA SER A 14 9.77 -9.58 18.85
C SER A 14 9.27 -9.87 17.42
N LEU A 15 8.38 -9.02 16.89
CA LEU A 15 7.93 -9.10 15.50
C LEU A 15 9.09 -8.84 14.53
N ALA A 16 9.90 -7.81 14.76
CA ALA A 16 11.06 -7.49 13.93
C ALA A 16 12.05 -8.67 13.87
N ILE A 17 12.36 -9.28 15.02
CA ILE A 17 13.24 -10.45 15.09
C ILE A 17 12.69 -11.62 14.27
N LYS A 18 11.37 -11.88 14.34
CA LYS A 18 10.73 -12.93 13.52
C LYS A 18 10.86 -12.65 12.02
N CYS A 19 10.74 -11.40 11.59
CA CYS A 19 10.88 -11.01 10.19
C CYS A 19 12.32 -11.17 9.65
N CYS A 20 13.33 -11.08 10.53
CA CYS A 20 14.74 -11.13 10.17
C CYS A 20 15.37 -12.53 10.25
N ARG A 21 14.59 -13.60 10.37
CA ARG A 21 15.12 -14.98 10.38
C ARG A 21 15.77 -15.34 9.06
N ASP A 22 16.84 -16.14 9.11
CA ASP A 22 17.55 -16.59 7.91
C ASP A 22 16.69 -17.54 7.08
N GLU A 23 15.96 -18.45 7.74
CA GLU A 23 15.03 -19.35 7.07
C GLU A 23 13.76 -18.61 6.64
N THR A 24 13.51 -18.53 5.34
CA THR A 24 12.33 -17.87 4.75
C THR A 24 11.01 -18.42 5.31
N GLU A 25 10.90 -19.74 5.45
CA GLU A 25 9.70 -20.42 5.96
C GLU A 25 9.43 -20.12 7.44
N ALA A 26 10.44 -19.63 8.19
CA ALA A 26 10.29 -19.26 9.59
C ALA A 26 9.84 -17.80 9.77
N ARG A 27 9.82 -17.00 8.70
CA ARG A 27 9.32 -15.61 8.69
C ARG A 27 7.79 -15.61 8.68
N PRO A 28 7.16 -14.66 9.39
CA PRO A 28 5.70 -14.55 9.39
C PRO A 28 5.17 -14.11 8.03
N TYR A 29 3.94 -14.50 7.69
CA TYR A 29 3.26 -13.98 6.51
C TYR A 29 2.87 -12.51 6.72
N MET A 30 2.71 -11.75 5.62
CA MET A 30 2.34 -10.34 5.71
C MET A 30 1.02 -10.10 6.46
N ALA A 31 0.07 -11.01 6.33
CA ALA A 31 -1.19 -10.98 7.09
C ALA A 31 -0.96 -11.07 8.61
N ASP A 32 0.01 -11.87 9.05
CA ASP A 32 0.38 -11.99 10.47
C ASP A 32 1.10 -10.74 10.96
N ILE A 33 1.97 -10.16 10.11
CA ILE A 33 2.70 -8.93 10.42
C ILE A 33 1.70 -7.78 10.64
N VAL A 34 0.80 -7.56 9.68
CA VAL A 34 -0.18 -6.46 9.77
C VAL A 34 -1.08 -6.62 11.00
N ARG A 35 -1.57 -7.83 11.25
CA ARG A 35 -2.40 -8.13 12.43
C ARG A 35 -1.66 -7.84 13.75
N GLU A 36 -0.39 -8.20 13.86
CA GLU A 36 0.40 -7.89 15.07
C GLU A 36 0.65 -6.38 15.19
N LEU A 37 0.91 -5.67 14.07
CA LEU A 37 1.08 -4.22 14.08
C LEU A 37 -0.20 -3.47 14.49
N GLU A 38 -1.36 -3.90 14.01
CA GLU A 38 -2.67 -3.36 14.43
C GLU A 38 -2.91 -3.63 15.92
N THR A 39 -2.55 -4.82 16.40
CA THR A 39 -2.62 -5.17 17.83
C THR A 39 -1.73 -4.22 18.66
N ILE A 40 -0.48 -4.04 18.28
CA ILE A 40 0.46 -3.13 18.97
C ILE A 40 -0.06 -1.69 18.95
N ARG A 41 -0.58 -1.22 17.82
CA ARG A 41 -1.18 0.12 17.68
C ARG A 41 -2.36 0.30 18.61
N SER A 42 -3.24 -0.71 18.73
CA SER A 42 -4.39 -0.65 19.64
C SER A 42 -4.00 -0.58 21.13
N MET A 43 -2.76 -0.96 21.47
CA MET A 43 -2.24 -0.86 22.83
C MET A 43 -1.70 0.53 23.17
N LEU A 44 -1.51 1.43 22.20
CA LEU A 44 -1.06 2.78 22.52
C LEU A 44 -2.21 3.67 22.98
N PRO A 45 -2.02 4.54 24.00
CA PRO A 45 -2.95 5.62 24.28
C PRO A 45 -3.45 6.34 23.03
N GLU A 46 -4.77 6.47 22.93
CA GLU A 46 -5.48 7.22 21.90
C GLU A 46 -4.92 8.65 21.82
N GLY A 47 -4.23 8.97 20.72
CA GLY A 47 -3.57 10.27 20.56
C GLY A 47 -2.38 10.32 19.60
N GLU A 48 -1.87 9.17 19.15
CA GLU A 48 -0.84 9.11 18.10
C GLU A 48 -1.39 8.76 16.70
N ASP A 49 -2.65 9.08 16.45
CA ASP A 49 -3.22 8.99 15.10
C ASP A 49 -2.68 10.13 14.21
N ILE A 50 -1.36 10.30 14.18
CA ILE A 50 -0.68 11.01 13.10
C ILE A 50 -0.70 10.01 11.95
N LEU A 51 -1.86 9.96 11.30
CA LEU A 51 -2.04 9.50 9.95
C LEU A 51 -0.78 9.83 9.17
N SER A 52 0.01 8.80 8.86
CA SER A 52 1.04 8.88 7.83
C SER A 52 0.30 8.92 6.49
N GLU A 53 -0.49 9.98 6.27
CA GLU A 53 -0.90 10.44 4.96
C GLU A 53 0.38 10.82 4.24
N THR A 54 1.00 9.84 3.57
CA THR A 54 1.90 10.17 2.47
C THR A 54 1.03 10.95 1.50
N THR A 55 1.21 12.27 1.48
CA THR A 55 0.50 13.19 0.59
C THR A 55 1.00 12.93 -0.82
N GLY A 56 0.54 11.82 -1.41
CA GLY A 56 0.41 11.62 -2.83
C GLY A 56 -0.92 12.23 -3.25
N SER A 57 -0.91 13.56 -3.44
CA SER A 57 -1.85 14.34 -4.25
C SER A 57 -3.22 13.70 -4.52
N GLY A 58 -4.23 14.11 -3.75
CA GLY A 58 -5.62 13.79 -4.06
C GLY A 58 -6.55 14.01 -2.90
N LEU A 59 -6.82 15.29 -2.58
CA LEU A 59 -8.07 15.71 -1.96
C LEU A 59 -9.20 14.82 -2.49
N LEU A 60 -10.02 14.25 -1.62
CA LEU A 60 -11.49 14.22 -1.71
C LEU A 60 -12.05 13.65 -0.41
N THR A 61 -12.21 14.54 0.56
CA THR A 61 -13.23 14.41 1.59
C THR A 61 -14.61 14.41 0.92
N LYS A 62 -15.31 13.27 0.87
CA LYS A 62 -16.78 13.27 1.01
C LYS A 62 -17.36 11.88 1.24
N THR A 63 -17.68 11.64 2.50
CA THR A 63 -19.00 11.27 3.02
C THR A 63 -19.81 10.21 2.27
N MET A 64 -20.04 9.10 2.97
CA MET A 64 -21.04 8.06 2.72
C MET A 64 -22.40 8.60 2.27
N SER A 65 -23.00 7.99 1.23
CA SER A 65 -24.44 7.73 1.15
C SER A 65 -24.77 6.73 0.04
N SER A 66 -25.68 5.82 0.37
CA SER A 66 -26.19 4.71 -0.43
C SER A 66 -27.30 5.12 -1.41
N SER A 67 -27.44 4.30 -2.47
CA SER A 67 -28.68 3.88 -3.15
C SER A 67 -29.10 4.50 -4.49
N THR A 68 -29.36 3.55 -5.41
CA THR A 68 -30.42 3.42 -6.45
C THR A 68 -30.36 4.15 -7.81
N THR A 69 -30.32 3.28 -8.83
CA THR A 69 -31.07 3.27 -10.11
C THR A 69 -30.68 4.18 -11.28
N THR A 70 -30.51 3.49 -12.43
CA THR A 70 -30.93 3.84 -13.81
C THR A 70 -29.84 4.25 -14.81
N GLY A 71 -29.59 3.37 -15.78
CA GLY A 71 -29.29 3.74 -17.17
C GLY A 71 -27.82 3.65 -17.62
N PRO A 72 -27.50 2.91 -18.70
CA PRO A 72 -26.15 2.78 -19.23
C PRO A 72 -25.85 3.93 -20.20
N LEU A 73 -24.77 4.68 -19.97
CA LEU A 73 -24.19 5.54 -21.00
C LEU A 73 -22.71 5.22 -21.13
N TYR A 74 -22.48 4.24 -22.01
CA TYR A 74 -21.25 4.01 -22.74
C TYR A 74 -20.69 5.35 -23.27
N VAL A 75 -19.63 5.86 -22.65
CA VAL A 75 -18.82 6.95 -23.22
C VAL A 75 -17.64 6.30 -23.93
N SER A 76 -17.83 6.06 -25.21
CA SER A 76 -16.78 5.76 -26.16
C SER A 76 -16.17 7.06 -26.71
N SER A 77 -14.95 6.89 -27.24
CA SER A 77 -14.12 7.78 -28.07
C SER A 77 -12.93 8.34 -27.29
N HIS A 78 -11.67 8.22 -27.76
CA HIS A 78 -11.17 7.94 -29.10
C HIS A 78 -9.67 7.62 -28.97
N MET A 79 -9.18 6.56 -29.61
CA MET A 79 -7.76 6.47 -29.96
C MET A 79 -7.55 7.41 -31.15
N SER A 80 -6.80 8.51 -30.96
CA SER A 80 -6.36 9.36 -32.05
C SER A 80 -4.85 9.45 -32.01
N GLY A 81 -4.21 8.86 -33.03
CA GLY A 81 -2.76 8.78 -33.17
C GLY A 81 -2.15 9.90 -34.02
N SER A 82 -0.82 9.79 -34.16
CA SER A 82 0.14 10.58 -34.98
C SER A 82 0.52 11.97 -34.45
N GLY A 83 1.78 12.45 -34.42
CA GLY A 83 3.16 11.97 -34.69
C GLY A 83 4.09 12.81 -33.76
N GLN A 84 5.42 12.79 -33.72
CA GLN A 84 6.49 12.46 -34.64
C GLN A 84 7.83 12.61 -33.85
N VAL A 85 8.81 11.75 -34.13
CA VAL A 85 10.27 11.81 -33.84
C VAL A 85 10.73 12.00 -32.38
N ASP A 86 11.48 11.02 -31.85
CA ASP A 86 12.93 11.18 -31.71
C ASP A 86 13.60 9.79 -31.68
N SER A 87 14.73 9.75 -32.36
CA SER A 87 15.54 8.60 -32.75
C SER A 87 16.21 7.87 -31.57
N GLY A 88 16.11 6.54 -31.54
CA GLY A 88 16.91 5.71 -30.63
C GLY A 88 16.67 4.21 -30.79
N ILE A 89 17.12 3.63 -31.91
CA ILE A 89 17.14 2.18 -32.11
C ILE A 89 18.38 1.60 -31.40
N PRO A 90 18.23 0.58 -30.53
CA PRO A 90 19.14 -0.54 -30.56
C PRO A 90 18.39 -1.76 -31.10
N SER A 91 18.84 -2.19 -32.27
CA SER A 91 18.37 -3.38 -32.97
C SER A 91 18.76 -4.61 -32.15
N GLY A 92 17.80 -5.15 -31.40
CA GLY A 92 17.92 -6.41 -30.67
C GLY A 92 17.00 -7.45 -31.29
N THR A 93 17.44 -8.09 -32.36
CA THR A 93 16.79 -9.28 -32.92
C THR A 93 17.12 -10.48 -32.04
N VAL A 94 16.09 -11.06 -31.39
CA VAL A 94 16.15 -12.38 -30.77
C VAL A 94 15.13 -13.26 -31.49
N ALA A 95 15.63 -14.21 -32.29
CA ALA A 95 14.84 -15.27 -32.87
C ALA A 95 14.74 -16.46 -31.87
N PRO A 96 13.58 -17.09 -31.70
CA PRO A 96 13.46 -18.29 -30.88
C PRO A 96 14.00 -19.52 -31.64
N ARG A 97 14.68 -20.41 -30.90
CA ARG A 97 14.97 -21.79 -31.31
C ARG A 97 14.03 -22.74 -30.60
#